data_AF-A0A3D1U0Q4-F1
#
_entry.id   AF-A0A3D1U0Q4-F1
#
_cell.length_a   1.000
_cell.length_b   1.000
_cell.length_c   1.000
_cell.angle_alpha   90.00
_cell.angle_beta   90.00
_cell.angle_gamma   90.00
#
_symmetry.space_group_name_H-M   'P 1'
#
loop_
_entity.id
_entity.type
_entity.pdbx_description
1 polymer ?
#
loop_
_entity_poly.entity_id
_entity_poly.type
_entity_poly.pdbx_seq_one_letter_code
_entity_poly.pdbx_strand_id
1 'polypeptide(L)'
;MPPFRSLPLPARLYLAAVIAVGVVMVPLGWFLHPINADALPTLLYLGIFTQIAALRPIPWRTGIQTVADPLLVATGLYAPGAGVGAVAWLALFDGRVPGKTITWWAFFFNRASSATFHVLPSVAVASIGVGSWWGLPVRTILYVIVAIGLNYVLTALGVAFVRRTPFWTTLFANIGLATVITSALSFSGGILYLLLQAPNGVGYIMAPGLFAFVLAVRSNVADAQRQTELKEQTLDLAAQALDARDRYTESHSIRVSELSGALGEHLELGDRECELIRTAGSLHDLGKIGVRDDILNKAGPLTEDEWEIM
;
A
#
# COMPACT_ATOMS: atom_id res chain seq x y z
N MET A 1 -1.75 8.60 -15.14
CA MET A 1 -2.90 7.74 -15.51
C MET A 1 -3.49 8.23 -16.83
N PRO A 2 -3.93 7.33 -17.73
CA PRO A 2 -4.49 7.74 -19.01
C PRO A 2 -5.81 8.55 -18.85
N PRO A 3 -6.16 9.40 -19.84
CA PRO A 3 -7.44 10.09 -19.87
C PRO A 3 -8.62 9.12 -19.78
N PHE A 4 -9.74 9.55 -19.19
CA PHE A 4 -10.92 8.67 -19.02
C PHE A 4 -11.42 8.10 -20.36
N ARG A 5 -11.39 8.90 -21.42
CA ARG A 5 -11.89 8.50 -22.76
C ARG A 5 -11.04 7.43 -23.44
N SER A 6 -9.77 7.30 -23.09
CA SER A 6 -8.88 6.28 -23.64
C SER A 6 -8.94 4.95 -22.90
N LEU A 7 -9.72 4.87 -21.81
CA LEU A 7 -9.89 3.63 -21.06
C LEU A 7 -10.80 2.65 -21.81
N PRO A 8 -10.58 1.32 -21.66
CA PRO A 8 -11.49 0.30 -22.18
C PRO A 8 -12.93 0.51 -21.68
N LEU A 9 -13.93 0.13 -22.47
CA LEU A 9 -15.33 0.24 -22.06
C LEU A 9 -15.62 -0.43 -20.69
N PRO A 10 -15.13 -1.66 -20.40
CA PRO A 10 -15.32 -2.27 -19.09
C PRO A 10 -14.76 -1.43 -17.94
N ALA A 11 -13.57 -0.84 -18.13
CA ALA A 11 -12.96 0.04 -17.14
C ALA A 11 -13.80 1.31 -16.91
N ARG A 12 -14.29 1.95 -17.97
CA ARG A 12 -15.13 3.14 -17.85
C ARG A 12 -16.44 2.86 -17.12
N LEU A 13 -17.10 1.75 -17.45
CA LEU A 13 -18.35 1.32 -16.79
C LEU A 13 -18.11 1.00 -15.32
N TYR A 14 -17.06 0.25 -15.00
CA TYR A 14 -16.69 -0.08 -13.63
C TYR A 14 -16.40 1.17 -12.79
N LEU A 15 -15.55 2.07 -13.30
CA LEU A 15 -15.20 3.31 -12.60
C LEU A 15 -16.44 4.19 -12.37
N ALA A 16 -17.30 4.32 -13.39
CA ALA A 16 -18.55 5.07 -13.26
C ALA A 16 -19.50 4.43 -12.22
N ALA A 17 -19.60 3.10 -12.20
CA ALA A 17 -20.42 2.37 -11.25
C ALA A 17 -19.92 2.56 -9.81
N VAL A 18 -18.60 2.44 -9.56
CA VAL A 18 -18.03 2.66 -8.22
C VAL A 18 -18.22 4.11 -7.77
N ILE A 19 -18.04 5.07 -8.68
CA ILE A 19 -18.31 6.49 -8.37
C ILE A 19 -19.78 6.68 -8.00
N ALA A 20 -20.72 6.13 -8.78
CA ALA A 20 -22.15 6.23 -8.51
C ALA A 20 -22.52 5.58 -7.16
N VAL A 21 -21.99 4.39 -6.87
CA VAL A 21 -22.19 3.71 -5.59
C VAL A 21 -21.68 4.57 -4.44
N GLY A 22 -20.44 5.08 -4.51
CA GLY A 22 -19.88 5.92 -3.46
C GLY A 22 -20.66 7.23 -3.23
N VAL A 23 -21.18 7.85 -4.30
CA VAL A 23 -22.07 9.02 -4.19
C VAL A 23 -23.36 8.65 -3.44
N VAL A 24 -23.92 7.46 -3.68
CA VAL A 24 -25.14 6.96 -3.00
C VAL A 24 -24.88 6.55 -1.55
N MET A 25 -23.66 6.10 -1.23
CA MET A 25 -23.31 5.70 0.15
C MET A 25 -23.43 6.85 1.15
N VAL A 26 -23.12 8.10 0.75
CA VAL A 26 -23.23 9.26 1.64
C VAL A 26 -24.68 9.56 2.08
N PRO A 27 -25.66 9.75 1.17
CA PRO A 27 -27.06 9.96 1.54
C PRO A 27 -27.70 8.71 2.17
N LEU A 28 -27.29 7.50 1.77
CA LEU A 28 -27.73 6.27 2.44
C LEU A 28 -27.24 6.24 3.90
N GLY A 29 -25.98 6.61 4.12
CA GLY A 29 -25.41 6.76 5.46
C GLY A 29 -26.18 7.78 6.29
N TRP A 30 -26.59 8.90 5.69
CA TRP A 30 -27.46 9.91 6.31
C TRP A 30 -28.84 9.38 6.67
N PHE A 31 -29.45 8.60 5.78
CA PHE A 31 -30.77 8.03 6.02
C PHE A 31 -30.76 6.99 7.14
N LEU A 32 -29.74 6.13 7.21
CA LEU A 32 -29.65 5.07 8.20
C LEU A 32 -29.13 5.56 9.56
N HIS A 33 -28.14 6.44 9.55
CA HIS A 33 -27.47 6.96 10.75
C HIS A 33 -27.13 8.45 10.56
N PRO A 34 -28.09 9.38 10.80
CA PRO A 34 -27.87 10.81 10.63
C PRO A 34 -26.87 11.36 11.66
N ILE A 35 -26.24 12.49 11.32
CA ILE A 35 -25.27 13.16 12.21
C ILE A 35 -26.03 13.97 13.26
N ASN A 36 -25.75 13.71 14.53
CA ASN A 36 -26.21 14.53 15.65
C ASN A 36 -25.30 15.76 15.82
N ALA A 37 -25.86 16.90 16.25
CA ALA A 37 -25.09 18.13 16.47
C ALA A 37 -23.91 17.94 17.46
N ASP A 38 -24.10 17.11 18.48
CA ASP A 38 -23.09 16.80 19.49
C ASP A 38 -21.87 16.04 18.93
N ALA A 39 -22.05 15.34 17.80
CA ALA A 39 -20.96 14.62 17.14
C ALA A 39 -20.06 15.55 16.30
N LEU A 40 -20.52 16.78 16.00
CA LEU A 40 -19.85 17.68 15.06
C LEU A 40 -18.43 18.07 15.50
N PRO A 41 -18.14 18.41 16.77
CA PRO A 41 -16.76 18.72 17.19
C PRO A 41 -15.79 17.55 16.96
N THR A 42 -16.21 16.34 17.30
CA THR A 42 -15.42 15.11 17.11
C THR A 42 -15.20 14.81 15.63
N LEU A 43 -16.23 15.01 14.80
CA LEU A 43 -16.14 14.82 13.35
C LEU A 43 -15.21 15.85 12.69
N LEU A 44 -15.26 17.10 13.13
CA LEU A 44 -14.33 18.13 12.66
C LEU A 44 -12.90 17.79 13.06
N TYR A 45 -12.69 17.37 14.30
CA TYR A 45 -11.39 16.91 14.79
C TYR A 45 -10.84 15.75 13.94
N LEU A 46 -11.63 14.68 13.78
CA LEU A 46 -11.24 13.52 12.97
C LEU A 46 -11.05 13.89 11.50
N GLY A 47 -11.87 14.79 10.96
CA GLY A 47 -11.73 15.31 9.59
C GLY A 47 -10.45 16.09 9.36
N ILE A 48 -10.06 16.98 10.29
CA ILE A 48 -8.80 17.72 10.21
C ILE A 48 -7.61 16.77 10.24
N PHE A 49 -7.58 15.82 11.18
CA PHE A 49 -6.49 14.85 11.25
C PHE A 49 -6.48 13.91 10.04
N THR A 50 -7.64 13.55 9.49
CA THR A 50 -7.74 12.75 8.26
C THR A 50 -7.15 13.51 7.08
N GLN A 51 -7.41 14.82 7.00
CA GLN A 51 -6.86 15.70 5.98
C GLN A 51 -5.35 15.90 6.13
N ILE A 52 -4.84 16.03 7.35
CA ILE A 52 -3.39 16.05 7.62
C ILE A 52 -2.75 14.73 7.19
N ALA A 53 -3.39 13.60 7.51
CA ALA A 53 -2.95 12.27 7.10
C ALA A 53 -2.92 12.13 5.57
N ALA A 54 -3.93 12.67 4.89
CA ALA A 54 -4.03 12.68 3.43
C ALA A 54 -2.92 13.49 2.77
N LEU A 55 -2.54 14.64 3.35
CA LEU A 55 -1.48 15.52 2.83
C LEU A 55 -0.07 14.98 3.04
N ARG A 56 0.12 13.95 3.86
CA ARG A 56 1.41 13.27 4.05
C ARG A 56 1.37 11.84 3.54
N PRO A 57 1.12 11.63 2.25
CA PRO A 57 0.94 10.29 1.77
C PRO A 57 2.31 9.64 1.54
N ILE A 58 2.38 8.32 1.70
CA ILE A 58 3.64 7.58 1.66
C ILE A 58 3.76 6.94 0.27
N PRO A 59 4.87 7.18 -0.46
CA PRO A 59 5.10 6.58 -1.77
C PRO A 59 5.46 5.10 -1.62
N TRP A 60 4.89 4.25 -2.47
CA TRP A 60 5.16 2.81 -2.57
C TRP A 60 5.64 2.46 -3.98
N ARG A 61 6.19 1.25 -4.17
CA ARG A 61 6.58 0.68 -5.48
C ARG A 61 5.57 1.01 -6.58
N THR A 62 4.29 0.79 -6.29
CA THR A 62 3.20 1.10 -7.20
C THR A 62 2.16 2.01 -6.56
N GLY A 63 2.44 3.31 -6.59
CA GLY A 63 1.48 4.34 -6.21
C GLY A 63 1.75 4.90 -4.82
N ILE A 64 0.67 5.27 -4.14
CA ILE A 64 0.73 6.09 -2.94
C ILE A 64 -0.34 5.57 -1.98
N GLN A 65 0.03 5.43 -0.69
CA GLN A 65 -0.89 5.01 0.36
C GLN A 65 -1.04 6.11 1.41
N THR A 66 -2.29 6.40 1.77
CA THR A 66 -2.64 7.43 2.76
C THR A 66 -2.77 6.82 4.17
N VAL A 67 -2.54 7.62 5.21
CA VAL A 67 -2.61 7.21 6.64
C VAL A 67 -3.97 7.52 7.28
N ALA A 68 -5.03 7.59 6.47
CA ALA A 68 -6.36 7.98 6.91
C ALA A 68 -7.14 6.84 7.56
N ASP A 69 -6.83 5.57 7.26
CA ASP A 69 -7.69 4.44 7.62
C ASP A 69 -8.00 4.33 9.12
N PRO A 70 -7.03 4.48 10.06
CA PRO A 70 -7.35 4.47 11.49
C PRO A 70 -8.32 5.57 11.91
N LEU A 71 -8.18 6.76 11.34
CA LEU A 71 -9.05 7.91 11.62
C LEU A 71 -10.45 7.69 11.05
N LEU A 72 -10.55 7.12 9.84
CA LEU A 72 -11.82 6.78 9.21
C LEU A 72 -12.53 5.61 9.92
N VAL A 73 -11.79 4.62 10.41
CA VAL A 73 -12.32 3.55 11.27
C VAL A 73 -12.85 4.14 12.56
N ALA A 74 -12.08 4.98 13.26
CA ALA A 74 -12.56 5.67 14.46
C ALA A 74 -13.80 6.53 14.19
N THR A 75 -13.82 7.23 13.06
CA THR A 75 -14.98 8.04 12.62
C THR A 75 -16.21 7.16 12.42
N GLY A 76 -16.10 6.00 11.76
CA GLY A 76 -17.24 5.11 11.55
C GLY A 76 -17.69 4.36 12.81
N LEU A 77 -16.79 4.15 13.78
CA LEU A 77 -17.18 3.62 15.10
C LEU A 77 -17.94 4.67 15.91
N TYR A 78 -17.51 5.94 15.84
CA TYR A 78 -18.11 7.06 16.56
C TYR A 78 -19.43 7.55 15.94
N ALA A 79 -19.44 7.76 14.63
CA ALA A 79 -20.55 8.28 13.85
C ALA A 79 -20.71 7.43 12.57
N PRO A 80 -21.32 6.22 12.68
CA PRO A 80 -21.52 5.32 11.56
C PRO A 80 -22.39 5.96 10.47
N GLY A 81 -22.28 5.47 9.24
CA GLY A 81 -23.05 5.99 8.12
C GLY A 81 -22.60 7.37 7.70
N ALA A 82 -23.41 8.39 8.00
CA ALA A 82 -23.23 9.75 7.53
C ALA A 82 -21.93 10.41 7.96
N GLY A 83 -21.52 10.21 9.22
CA GLY A 83 -20.34 10.85 9.80
C GLY A 83 -19.07 10.44 9.06
N VAL A 84 -18.82 9.13 8.98
CA VAL A 84 -17.67 8.61 8.22
C VAL A 84 -17.79 8.86 6.73
N GLY A 85 -19.00 8.83 6.16
CA GLY A 85 -19.23 9.18 4.76
C GLY A 85 -18.80 10.61 4.43
N ALA A 86 -19.15 11.57 5.29
CA ALA A 86 -18.75 12.97 5.13
C ALA A 86 -17.23 13.15 5.23
N VAL A 87 -16.59 12.53 6.23
CA VAL A 87 -15.14 12.64 6.40
C VAL A 87 -14.39 11.96 5.25
N ALA A 88 -14.79 10.75 4.84
CA ALA A 88 -14.18 10.04 3.71
C ALA A 88 -14.29 10.83 2.38
N TRP A 89 -15.40 11.56 2.18
CA TRP A 89 -15.59 12.36 0.97
C TRP A 89 -14.78 13.66 0.97
N LEU A 90 -14.76 14.36 2.10
CA LEU A 90 -14.22 15.72 2.21
C LEU A 90 -12.72 15.76 2.56
N ALA A 91 -12.26 14.85 3.43
CA ALA A 91 -10.93 14.96 4.05
C ALA A 91 -9.80 14.20 3.31
N LEU A 92 -10.08 13.53 2.18
CA LEU A 92 -9.07 12.76 1.44
C LEU A 92 -8.39 13.56 0.31
N PHE A 93 -7.89 14.75 0.61
CA PHE A 93 -7.07 15.51 -0.35
C PHE A 93 -5.58 15.27 -0.12
N ASP A 94 -4.88 14.71 -1.11
CA ASP A 94 -3.48 14.29 -1.00
C ASP A 94 -2.49 15.26 -1.65
N GLY A 95 -2.91 16.51 -1.84
CA GLY A 95 -2.12 17.56 -2.49
C GLY A 95 -2.16 17.52 -4.02
N ARG A 96 -2.68 16.44 -4.63
CA ARG A 96 -2.78 16.35 -6.09
C ARG A 96 -3.97 17.15 -6.61
N VAL A 97 -3.72 18.04 -7.56
CA VAL A 97 -4.73 18.91 -8.16
C VAL A 97 -5.42 18.18 -9.32
N PRO A 98 -6.75 17.96 -9.27
CA PRO A 98 -7.49 17.32 -10.35
C PRO A 98 -7.33 18.07 -11.68
N GLY A 99 -7.07 17.32 -12.75
CA GLY A 99 -6.83 17.88 -14.08
C GLY A 99 -5.40 18.38 -14.33
N LYS A 100 -4.54 18.43 -13.29
CA LYS A 100 -3.12 18.75 -13.43
C LYS A 100 -2.24 17.55 -13.08
N THR A 101 -2.28 17.09 -11.82
CA THR A 101 -1.40 16.02 -11.32
C THR A 101 -2.13 14.70 -11.07
N ILE A 102 -3.47 14.70 -11.02
CA ILE A 102 -4.32 13.51 -11.00
C ILE A 102 -5.47 13.66 -12.00
N THR A 103 -5.89 12.57 -12.64
CA THR A 103 -7.08 12.60 -13.50
C THR A 103 -8.35 12.75 -12.67
N TRP A 104 -9.32 13.51 -13.17
CA TRP A 104 -10.62 13.71 -12.49
C TRP A 104 -11.30 12.40 -12.10
N TRP A 105 -11.30 11.42 -13.00
CA TRP A 105 -11.92 10.12 -12.72
C TRP A 105 -11.24 9.39 -11.56
N ALA A 106 -9.91 9.45 -11.44
CA ALA A 106 -9.18 8.79 -10.36
C ALA A 106 -9.40 9.51 -9.03
N PHE A 107 -9.47 10.84 -9.07
CA PHE A 107 -9.80 11.66 -7.91
C PHE A 107 -11.17 11.30 -7.32
N PHE A 108 -12.22 11.23 -8.17
CA PHE A 108 -13.56 10.86 -7.72
C PHE A 108 -13.66 9.38 -7.34
N PHE A 109 -13.01 8.49 -8.10
CA PHE A 109 -12.97 7.06 -7.78
C PHE A 109 -12.39 6.81 -6.39
N ASN A 110 -11.26 7.43 -6.03
CA ASN A 110 -10.63 7.21 -4.72
C ASN A 110 -11.55 7.63 -3.56
N ARG A 111 -12.25 8.77 -3.70
CA ARG A 111 -13.21 9.26 -2.70
C ARG A 111 -14.44 8.36 -2.62
N ALA A 112 -14.99 7.98 -3.77
CA ALA A 112 -16.16 7.13 -3.85
C ALA A 112 -15.90 5.71 -3.30
N SER A 113 -14.75 5.13 -3.65
CA SER A 113 -14.29 3.87 -3.08
C SER A 113 -14.16 3.99 -1.57
N SER A 114 -13.49 5.04 -1.05
CA SER A 114 -13.31 5.23 0.39
C SER A 114 -14.60 5.41 1.15
N ALA A 115 -15.52 6.23 0.65
CA ALA A 115 -16.87 6.32 1.20
C ALA A 115 -17.54 4.93 1.23
N THR A 116 -17.42 4.14 0.16
CA THR A 116 -18.02 2.79 0.10
C THR A 116 -17.42 1.85 1.14
N PHE A 117 -16.10 1.72 1.20
CA PHE A 117 -15.45 0.76 2.10
C PHE A 117 -15.37 1.22 3.57
N HIS A 118 -15.80 2.44 3.90
CA HIS A 118 -15.96 2.86 5.31
C HIS A 118 -17.42 2.98 5.74
N VAL A 119 -18.32 3.50 4.90
CA VAL A 119 -19.74 3.64 5.22
C VAL A 119 -20.37 2.26 5.42
N LEU A 120 -20.22 1.36 4.45
CA LEU A 120 -20.88 0.06 4.48
C LEU A 120 -20.53 -0.76 5.73
N PRO A 121 -19.24 -0.99 6.07
CA PRO A 121 -18.92 -1.69 7.30
C PRO A 121 -19.30 -0.92 8.56
N SER A 122 -19.22 0.42 8.58
CA SER A 122 -19.61 1.20 9.77
C SER A 122 -21.08 1.00 10.14
N VAL A 123 -21.96 0.94 9.12
CA VAL A 123 -23.39 0.67 9.28
C VAL A 123 -23.61 -0.79 9.66
N ALA A 124 -22.93 -1.72 8.99
CA ALA A 124 -23.08 -3.15 9.24
C ALA A 124 -22.74 -3.54 10.70
N VAL A 125 -21.75 -2.89 11.30
CA VAL A 125 -21.34 -3.16 12.68
C VAL A 125 -22.02 -2.24 13.71
N ALA A 126 -22.85 -1.29 13.28
CA ALA A 126 -23.45 -0.28 14.17
C ALA A 126 -24.37 -0.89 15.23
N SER A 127 -25.03 -2.01 14.92
CA SER A 127 -25.91 -2.76 15.82
C SER A 127 -25.14 -3.53 16.91
N ILE A 128 -23.83 -3.70 16.77
CA ILE A 128 -22.99 -4.37 17.76
C ILE A 128 -22.75 -3.41 18.92
N GLY A 129 -23.40 -3.69 20.05
CA GLY A 129 -23.27 -2.90 21.27
C GLY A 129 -21.84 -2.89 21.81
N VAL A 130 -21.43 -1.77 22.41
CA VAL A 130 -20.10 -1.57 23.00
C VAL A 130 -20.09 -1.73 24.53
N GLY A 131 -21.21 -2.15 25.13
CA GLY A 131 -21.36 -2.27 26.58
C GLY A 131 -20.70 -3.51 27.20
N SER A 132 -20.34 -4.51 26.40
CA SER A 132 -19.61 -5.69 26.87
C SER A 132 -18.11 -5.59 26.55
N TRP A 133 -17.29 -6.33 27.31
CA TRP A 133 -15.84 -6.38 27.08
C TRP A 133 -15.48 -6.76 25.63
N TRP A 134 -16.24 -7.67 25.02
CA TRP A 134 -16.04 -8.12 23.65
C TRP A 134 -16.74 -7.25 22.60
N GLY A 135 -17.65 -6.36 23.00
CA GLY A 135 -18.46 -5.56 22.10
C GLY A 135 -17.62 -4.71 21.15
N LEU A 136 -16.77 -3.84 21.71
CA LEU A 136 -15.90 -2.99 20.90
C LEU A 136 -14.81 -3.76 20.11
N PRO A 137 -14.09 -4.74 20.69
CA PRO A 137 -13.13 -5.55 19.94
C PRO A 137 -13.76 -6.23 18.73
N VAL A 138 -14.88 -6.93 18.90
CA VAL A 138 -15.57 -7.62 17.79
C VAL A 138 -16.06 -6.62 16.75
N ARG A 139 -16.67 -5.50 17.19
CA ARG A 139 -17.13 -4.43 16.30
C ARG A 139 -15.99 -3.85 15.45
N THR A 140 -14.83 -3.61 16.06
CA THR A 140 -13.65 -3.06 15.39
C THR A 140 -13.06 -4.08 14.42
N ILE A 141 -12.92 -5.34 14.83
CA ILE A 141 -12.36 -6.40 13.98
C ILE A 141 -13.22 -6.59 12.72
N LEU A 142 -14.54 -6.72 12.90
CA LEU A 142 -15.46 -6.89 11.76
C LEU A 142 -15.44 -5.68 10.83
N TYR A 143 -15.42 -4.46 11.37
CA TYR A 143 -15.30 -3.26 10.55
C TYR A 143 -14.00 -3.33 9.75
N VAL A 144 -12.85 -3.43 10.40
CA VAL A 144 -11.54 -3.34 9.74
C VAL A 144 -11.36 -4.41 8.67
N ILE A 145 -11.74 -5.67 8.95
CA ILE A 145 -11.64 -6.77 7.97
C ILE A 145 -12.50 -6.48 6.73
N VAL A 146 -13.75 -6.06 6.92
CA VAL A 146 -14.65 -5.76 5.81
C VAL A 146 -14.16 -4.54 5.02
N ALA A 147 -13.68 -3.49 5.71
CA ALA A 147 -13.14 -2.29 5.07
C ALA A 147 -11.90 -2.60 4.22
N ILE A 148 -10.95 -3.38 4.76
CA ILE A 148 -9.76 -3.82 4.01
C ILE A 148 -10.17 -4.69 2.83
N GLY A 149 -11.03 -5.69 3.03
CA GLY A 149 -11.48 -6.59 1.98
C GLY A 149 -12.13 -5.84 0.82
N LEU A 150 -13.06 -4.91 1.12
CA LEU A 150 -13.70 -4.07 0.12
C LEU A 150 -12.70 -3.17 -0.60
N ASN A 151 -11.79 -2.51 0.14
CA ASN A 151 -10.76 -1.66 -0.46
C ASN A 151 -9.88 -2.45 -1.45
N TYR A 152 -9.41 -3.64 -1.04
CA TYR A 152 -8.59 -4.51 -1.89
C TYR A 152 -9.32 -4.94 -3.15
N VAL A 153 -10.55 -5.44 -3.01
CA VAL A 153 -11.35 -5.89 -4.16
C VAL A 153 -11.64 -4.74 -5.12
N LEU A 154 -12.08 -3.59 -4.62
CA LEU A 154 -12.41 -2.44 -5.46
C LEU A 154 -11.17 -1.89 -6.19
N THR A 155 -10.06 -1.76 -5.48
CA THR A 155 -8.81 -1.26 -6.05
C THR A 155 -8.25 -2.26 -7.07
N ALA A 156 -8.22 -3.55 -6.75
CA ALA A 156 -7.72 -4.59 -7.64
C ALA A 156 -8.54 -4.71 -8.92
N LEU A 157 -9.88 -4.65 -8.85
CA LEU A 157 -10.75 -4.61 -10.03
C LEU A 157 -10.50 -3.36 -10.89
N GLY A 158 -10.39 -2.19 -10.25
CA GLY A 158 -10.08 -0.95 -10.95
C GLY A 158 -8.76 -1.02 -11.72
N VAL A 159 -7.70 -1.53 -11.08
CA VAL A 159 -6.40 -1.72 -11.73
C VAL A 159 -6.46 -2.79 -12.82
N ALA A 160 -7.11 -3.93 -12.57
CA ALA A 160 -7.27 -5.02 -13.53
C ALA A 160 -7.96 -4.56 -14.81
N PHE A 161 -9.05 -3.79 -14.71
CA PHE A 161 -9.74 -3.27 -15.89
C PHE A 161 -8.93 -2.20 -16.63
N VAL A 162 -8.22 -1.33 -15.91
CA VAL A 162 -7.41 -0.27 -16.54
C VAL A 162 -6.17 -0.85 -17.22
N ARG A 163 -5.49 -1.82 -16.60
CA ARG A 163 -4.25 -2.44 -17.09
C ARG A 163 -4.48 -3.67 -17.96
N ARG A 164 -5.72 -4.18 -18.05
CA ARG A 164 -6.08 -5.43 -18.73
C ARG A 164 -5.30 -6.64 -18.20
N THR A 165 -5.03 -6.65 -16.90
CA THR A 165 -4.41 -7.77 -16.19
C THR A 165 -5.50 -8.63 -15.54
N PRO A 166 -5.28 -9.94 -15.35
CA PRO A 166 -6.21 -10.77 -14.59
C PRO A 166 -6.48 -10.21 -13.20
N PHE A 167 -7.71 -10.39 -12.70
CA PHE A 167 -8.08 -9.91 -11.37
C PHE A 167 -7.21 -10.55 -10.28
N TRP A 168 -7.08 -11.88 -10.30
CA TRP A 168 -6.34 -12.62 -9.29
C TRP A 168 -4.86 -12.24 -9.22
N THR A 169 -4.21 -12.05 -10.38
CA THR A 169 -2.83 -11.57 -10.42
C THR A 169 -2.72 -10.20 -9.78
N THR A 170 -3.69 -9.32 -10.03
CA THR A 170 -3.70 -7.96 -9.47
C THR A 170 -4.01 -7.93 -7.97
N LEU A 171 -4.91 -8.81 -7.51
CA LEU A 171 -5.30 -8.92 -6.10
C LEU A 171 -4.12 -9.40 -5.25
N PHE A 172 -3.43 -10.45 -5.70
CA PHE A 172 -2.33 -11.05 -4.94
C PHE A 172 -0.99 -10.36 -5.14
N ALA A 173 -0.81 -9.55 -6.21
CA ALA A 173 0.44 -8.84 -6.48
C ALA A 173 0.91 -7.93 -5.33
N ASN A 174 0.00 -7.46 -4.47
CA ASN A 174 0.32 -6.54 -3.38
C ASN A 174 0.13 -7.16 -1.99
N ILE A 175 -0.08 -8.48 -1.88
CA ILE A 175 -0.25 -9.15 -0.59
C ILE A 175 1.12 -9.63 -0.10
N GLY A 176 1.72 -8.87 0.82
CA GLY A 176 2.99 -9.20 1.46
C GLY A 176 3.02 -8.73 2.92
N LEU A 177 4.13 -9.00 3.62
CA LEU A 177 4.27 -8.68 5.05
C LEU A 177 4.01 -7.21 5.37
N ALA A 178 4.53 -6.29 4.55
CA ALA A 178 4.30 -4.85 4.74
C ALA A 178 2.82 -4.46 4.59
N THR A 179 2.10 -5.11 3.67
CA THR A 179 0.65 -4.96 3.52
C THR A 179 -0.08 -5.43 4.77
N VAL A 180 0.31 -6.56 5.33
CA VAL A 180 -0.28 -7.08 6.58
C VAL A 180 -0.02 -6.13 7.74
N ILE A 181 1.23 -5.68 7.92
CA ILE A 181 1.61 -4.75 8.99
C ILE A 181 0.84 -3.42 8.85
N THR A 182 0.80 -2.84 7.65
CA THR A 182 0.08 -1.57 7.43
C THR A 182 -1.43 -1.72 7.60
N SER A 183 -2.00 -2.85 7.20
CA SER A 183 -3.41 -3.17 7.42
C SER A 183 -3.74 -3.34 8.91
N ALA A 184 -2.84 -3.95 9.68
CA ALA A 184 -2.96 -4.13 11.13
C ALA A 184 -3.04 -2.78 11.88
N LEU A 185 -2.45 -1.72 11.33
CA LEU A 185 -2.55 -0.38 11.92
C LEU A 185 -3.98 0.18 11.85
N SER A 186 -4.84 -0.29 10.94
CA SER A 186 -6.25 0.14 10.88
C SER A 186 -7.03 -0.22 12.15
N PHE A 187 -6.62 -1.25 12.88
CA PHE A 187 -7.21 -1.62 14.17
C PHE A 187 -6.98 -0.56 15.26
N SER A 188 -5.96 0.30 15.10
CA SER A 188 -5.75 1.43 16.01
C SER A 188 -6.91 2.44 15.99
N GLY A 189 -7.79 2.39 14.98
CA GLY A 189 -9.03 3.17 14.98
C GLY A 189 -9.97 2.83 16.15
N GLY A 190 -9.99 1.57 16.63
CA GLY A 190 -10.73 1.19 17.83
C GLY A 190 -10.12 1.77 19.11
N ILE A 191 -8.79 1.82 19.19
CA ILE A 191 -8.07 2.47 20.30
C ILE A 191 -8.34 3.98 20.27
N LEU A 192 -8.31 4.59 19.09
CA LEU A 192 -8.62 6.00 18.92
C LEU A 192 -10.07 6.31 19.33
N TYR A 193 -11.02 5.45 18.98
CA TYR A 193 -12.39 5.55 19.46
C TYR A 193 -12.44 5.54 21.00
N LEU A 194 -11.76 4.61 21.68
CA LEU A 194 -11.70 4.59 23.15
C LEU A 194 -11.10 5.86 23.73
N LEU A 195 -9.99 6.33 23.15
CA LEU A 195 -9.35 7.57 23.62
C LEU A 195 -10.33 8.75 23.53
N LEU A 196 -11.03 8.90 22.41
CA LEU A 196 -11.98 10.00 22.21
C LEU A 196 -13.21 9.94 23.15
N GLN A 197 -13.51 8.78 23.72
CA GLN A 197 -14.55 8.62 24.74
C GLN A 197 -14.05 8.91 26.17
N ALA A 198 -12.76 9.21 26.35
CA ALA A 198 -12.21 9.49 27.66
C ALA A 198 -12.85 10.75 28.29
N PRO A 199 -13.16 10.72 29.61
CA PRO A 199 -13.74 11.87 30.31
C PRO A 199 -12.88 13.14 30.18
N ASN A 200 -13.53 14.29 30.36
CA ASN A 200 -12.89 15.62 30.39
C ASN A 200 -12.11 15.98 29.12
N GLY A 201 -12.34 15.28 28.00
CA GLY A 201 -11.71 15.58 26.72
C GLY A 201 -10.21 15.24 26.65
N VAL A 202 -9.66 14.52 27.63
CA VAL A 202 -8.25 14.05 27.62
C VAL A 202 -7.93 13.28 26.33
N GLY A 203 -8.93 12.57 25.79
CA GLY A 203 -8.87 11.90 24.51
C GLY A 203 -8.36 12.75 23.36
N TYR A 204 -8.84 13.98 23.24
CA TYR A 204 -8.47 14.90 22.15
C TYR A 204 -7.01 15.34 22.22
N ILE A 205 -6.42 15.32 23.42
CA ILE A 205 -5.01 15.68 23.66
C ILE A 205 -4.10 14.47 23.40
N MET A 206 -4.56 13.25 23.73
CA MET A 206 -3.76 12.02 23.60
C MET A 206 -3.82 11.40 22.20
N ALA A 207 -4.96 11.50 21.53
CA ALA A 207 -5.21 10.99 20.18
C ALA A 207 -4.14 11.39 19.14
N PRO A 208 -3.61 12.64 19.10
CA PRO A 208 -2.55 13.02 18.18
C PRO A 208 -1.25 12.24 18.42
N GLY A 209 -0.97 11.83 19.66
CA GLY A 209 0.20 11.01 20.00
C GLY A 209 0.12 9.60 19.41
N LEU A 210 -1.03 8.93 19.56
CA LEU A 210 -1.26 7.64 18.91
C LEU A 210 -1.20 7.76 17.39
N PHE A 211 -1.77 8.82 16.83
CA PHE A 211 -1.74 9.06 15.40
C PHE A 211 -0.32 9.33 14.88
N ALA A 212 0.47 10.13 15.60
CA ALA A 212 1.88 10.37 15.29
C ALA A 212 2.70 9.07 15.35
N PHE A 213 2.43 8.20 16.34
CA PHE A 213 3.05 6.88 16.42
C PHE A 213 2.70 6.01 15.21
N VAL A 214 1.42 5.93 14.82
CA VAL A 214 0.99 5.17 13.62
C VAL A 214 1.68 5.71 12.37
N LEU A 215 1.75 7.03 12.20
CA LEU A 215 2.46 7.65 11.08
C LEU A 215 3.95 7.29 11.09
N ALA A 216 4.60 7.35 12.25
CA ALA A 216 6.01 6.98 12.40
C ALA A 216 6.24 5.50 12.04
N VAL A 217 5.43 4.57 12.54
CA VAL A 217 5.54 3.14 12.20
C VAL A 217 5.40 2.93 10.70
N ARG A 218 4.41 3.57 10.05
CA ARG A 218 4.23 3.43 8.60
C ARG A 218 5.36 4.02 7.78
N SER A 219 5.85 5.19 8.16
CA SER A 219 7.00 5.80 7.49
C SER A 219 8.22 4.88 7.59
N ASN A 220 8.49 4.30 8.76
CA ASN A 220 9.58 3.35 8.93
C ASN A 220 9.42 2.10 8.07
N VAL A 221 8.21 1.53 7.97
CA VAL A 221 7.96 0.37 7.07
C VAL A 221 8.21 0.74 5.61
N ALA A 222 7.73 1.88 5.16
CA ALA A 222 7.91 2.31 3.78
C ALA A 222 9.36 2.67 3.45
N ASP A 223 10.06 3.32 4.38
CA ASP A 223 11.47 3.63 4.24
C ASP A 223 12.29 2.34 4.17
N ALA A 224 12.00 1.35 5.03
CA ALA A 224 12.64 0.04 4.98
C ALA A 224 12.43 -0.66 3.63
N GLN A 225 11.20 -0.64 3.09
CA GLN A 225 10.92 -1.19 1.76
C GLN A 225 11.67 -0.47 0.64
N ARG A 226 11.72 0.86 0.72
CA ARG A 226 12.43 1.69 -0.26
C ARG A 226 13.93 1.40 -0.24
N GLN A 227 14.52 1.20 0.94
CA GLN A 227 15.93 0.83 1.07
C GLN A 227 16.20 -0.55 0.45
N THR A 228 15.32 -1.54 0.68
CA THR A 228 15.44 -2.86 0.04
C THR A 228 15.39 -2.75 -1.48
N GLU A 229 14.45 -1.99 -2.03
CA GLU A 229 14.34 -1.81 -3.48
C GLU A 229 15.53 -1.07 -4.10
N LEU A 230 15.99 0.01 -3.47
CA LEU A 230 17.16 0.75 -3.94
C LEU A 230 18.41 -0.14 -3.90
N LYS A 231 18.53 -1.01 -2.89
CA LYS A 231 19.61 -1.98 -2.80
C LYS A 231 19.55 -2.98 -3.96
N GLU A 232 18.39 -3.59 -4.21
CA GLU A 232 18.18 -4.50 -5.35
C GLU A 232 18.53 -3.83 -6.68
N GLN A 233 18.01 -2.63 -6.93
CA GLN A 233 18.30 -1.86 -8.15
C GLN A 233 19.79 -1.52 -8.29
N THR A 234 20.47 -1.18 -7.19
CA THR A 234 21.90 -0.88 -7.22
C THR A 234 22.72 -2.13 -7.55
N LEU A 235 22.34 -3.29 -7.01
CA LEU A 235 22.99 -4.56 -7.29
C LEU A 235 22.78 -5.00 -8.75
N ASP A 236 21.55 -4.87 -9.26
CA ASP A 236 21.24 -5.19 -10.66
C ASP A 236 21.99 -4.28 -11.63
N LEU A 237 22.05 -2.97 -11.35
CA LEU A 237 22.82 -2.03 -12.17
C LEU A 237 24.32 -2.32 -12.14
N ALA A 238 24.86 -2.74 -10.99
CA ALA A 238 26.26 -3.10 -10.87
C ALA A 238 26.58 -4.39 -11.65
N ALA A 239 25.70 -5.39 -11.59
CA ALA A 239 25.81 -6.61 -12.40
C ALA A 239 25.75 -6.29 -13.90
N GLN A 240 24.77 -5.50 -14.35
CA GLN A 240 24.64 -5.07 -15.75
C GLN A 240 25.86 -4.27 -16.24
N ALA A 241 26.41 -3.39 -15.40
CA ALA A 241 27.60 -2.62 -15.76
C ALA A 241 28.84 -3.50 -15.93
N LEU A 242 28.96 -4.58 -15.15
CA LEU A 242 30.01 -5.56 -15.31
C LEU A 242 29.80 -6.42 -16.56
N ASP A 243 28.59 -6.95 -16.76
CA ASP A 243 28.22 -7.75 -17.94
C ASP A 243 28.40 -6.95 -19.25
N ALA A 244 28.36 -5.62 -19.20
CA ALA A 244 28.64 -4.76 -20.35
C ALA A 244 30.15 -4.59 -20.65
N ARG A 245 31.02 -4.78 -19.65
CA ARG A 245 32.49 -4.72 -19.78
C ARG A 245 33.10 -6.08 -20.14
N ASP A 246 32.51 -7.15 -19.66
CA ASP A 246 32.87 -8.51 -20.02
C ASP A 246 32.23 -8.88 -21.37
N ARG A 247 32.98 -9.52 -22.28
CA ARG A 247 32.40 -10.00 -23.56
C ARG A 247 31.32 -11.07 -23.36
N TYR A 248 31.22 -11.68 -22.17
CA TYR A 248 30.14 -12.58 -21.81
C TYR A 248 28.86 -11.79 -21.46
N THR A 249 27.90 -11.82 -22.38
CA THR A 249 26.65 -11.03 -22.39
C THR A 249 25.80 -11.04 -21.11
N GLU A 250 25.05 -9.94 -20.89
CA GLU A 250 23.92 -9.63 -19.95
C GLU A 250 22.99 -10.80 -19.55
N SER A 251 22.99 -11.86 -20.35
CA SER A 251 22.17 -13.05 -20.17
C SER A 251 22.84 -14.16 -19.35
N HIS A 252 24.16 -14.10 -19.08
CA HIS A 252 24.87 -15.16 -18.36
C HIS A 252 24.56 -15.15 -16.87
N SER A 253 24.77 -14.02 -16.19
CA SER A 253 24.58 -13.87 -14.75
C SER A 253 23.13 -14.16 -14.33
N ILE A 254 22.15 -13.74 -15.14
CA ILE A 254 20.73 -14.07 -14.96
C ILE A 254 20.48 -15.58 -15.11
N ARG A 255 21.02 -16.22 -16.15
CA ARG A 255 20.85 -17.68 -16.34
C ARG A 255 21.49 -18.48 -15.21
N VAL A 256 22.69 -18.10 -14.76
CA VAL A 256 23.38 -18.75 -13.64
C VAL A 256 22.56 -18.60 -12.37
N SER A 257 22.03 -17.40 -12.09
CA SER A 257 21.12 -17.14 -10.98
C SER A 257 19.90 -18.06 -11.02
N GLU A 258 19.17 -18.10 -12.14
CA GLU A 258 17.95 -18.90 -12.28
C GLU A 258 18.23 -20.41 -12.16
N LEU A 259 19.26 -20.92 -12.82
CA LEU A 259 19.66 -22.33 -12.76
C LEU A 259 20.09 -22.73 -11.35
N SER A 260 20.84 -21.87 -10.66
CA SER A 260 21.31 -22.15 -9.29
C SER A 260 20.14 -22.16 -8.31
N GLY A 261 19.19 -21.22 -8.46
CA GLY A 261 17.96 -21.22 -7.68
C GLY A 261 17.10 -22.46 -7.91
N ALA A 262 16.90 -22.86 -9.17
CA ALA A 262 16.14 -24.06 -9.53
C ALA A 262 16.81 -25.34 -9.01
N LEU A 263 18.15 -25.39 -9.00
CA LEU A 263 18.89 -26.48 -8.38
C LEU A 263 18.66 -26.51 -6.86
N GLY A 264 18.67 -25.35 -6.20
CA GLY A 264 18.34 -25.24 -4.77
C GLY A 264 16.94 -25.76 -4.45
N GLU A 265 15.94 -25.40 -5.27
CA GLU A 265 14.57 -25.92 -5.15
C GLU A 265 14.51 -27.44 -5.32
N HIS A 266 15.26 -27.99 -6.30
CA HIS A 266 15.33 -29.43 -6.52
C HIS A 266 15.99 -30.19 -5.36
N LEU A 267 16.87 -29.51 -4.61
CA LEU A 267 17.50 -30.03 -3.40
C LEU A 267 16.66 -29.83 -2.13
N GLU A 268 15.41 -29.37 -2.26
CA GLU A 268 14.48 -29.12 -1.16
C GLU A 268 15.01 -28.09 -0.14
N LEU A 269 15.85 -27.15 -0.59
CA LEU A 269 16.25 -26.00 0.23
C LEU A 269 15.06 -25.07 0.49
N GLY A 270 15.12 -24.32 1.58
CA GLY A 270 14.06 -23.37 1.92
C GLY A 270 14.01 -22.20 0.93
N ASP A 271 12.82 -21.62 0.70
CA ASP A 271 12.61 -20.48 -0.21
C ASP A 271 13.64 -19.34 -0.01
N ARG A 272 13.96 -19.07 1.27
CA ARG A 272 14.95 -18.06 1.64
C ARG A 272 16.37 -18.40 1.17
N GLU A 273 16.75 -19.67 1.21
CA GLU A 273 18.06 -20.14 0.76
C GLU A 273 18.14 -20.12 -0.77
N CYS A 274 17.09 -20.58 -1.45
CA CYS A 274 16.99 -20.51 -2.91
C CYS A 274 17.10 -19.07 -3.41
N GLU A 275 16.42 -18.12 -2.76
CA GLU A 275 16.51 -16.71 -3.12
C GLU A 275 17.90 -16.10 -2.87
N LEU A 276 18.56 -16.54 -1.80
CA LEU A 276 19.92 -16.14 -1.48
C LEU A 276 20.92 -16.69 -2.53
N ILE A 277 20.72 -17.92 -2.99
CA ILE A 277 21.49 -18.54 -4.08
C ILE A 277 21.28 -17.78 -5.39
N ARG A 278 20.04 -17.43 -5.75
CA ARG A 278 19.76 -16.60 -6.93
C ARG A 278 20.49 -15.28 -6.86
N THR A 279 20.39 -14.58 -5.73
CA THR A 279 21.06 -13.29 -5.51
C THR A 279 22.58 -13.44 -5.58
N ALA A 280 23.14 -14.52 -5.02
CA ALA A 280 24.58 -14.77 -5.11
C ALA A 280 25.02 -15.08 -6.54
N GLY A 281 24.25 -15.86 -7.29
CA GLY A 281 24.53 -16.20 -8.68
C GLY A 281 24.52 -14.99 -9.62
N SER A 282 23.60 -14.05 -9.42
CA SER A 282 23.56 -12.81 -10.22
C SER A 282 24.72 -11.86 -9.92
N LEU A 283 25.37 -12.00 -8.77
CA LEU A 283 26.46 -11.13 -8.31
C LEU A 283 27.82 -11.82 -8.24
N HIS A 284 27.92 -13.09 -8.64
CA HIS A 284 29.12 -13.91 -8.39
C HIS A 284 30.38 -13.30 -9.01
N ASP A 285 30.23 -12.65 -10.15
CA ASP A 285 31.31 -12.05 -10.91
C ASP A 285 31.58 -10.58 -10.55
N LEU A 286 30.80 -9.97 -9.65
CA LEU A 286 30.90 -8.54 -9.30
C LEU A 286 32.33 -8.10 -8.91
N GLY A 287 33.14 -9.00 -8.34
CA GLY A 287 34.54 -8.75 -7.99
C GLY A 287 35.44 -8.38 -9.17
N LYS A 288 35.07 -8.78 -10.40
CA LYS A 288 35.81 -8.46 -11.63
C LYS A 288 35.78 -6.98 -12.00
N ILE A 289 34.97 -6.15 -11.31
CA ILE A 289 34.90 -4.70 -11.56
C ILE A 289 36.25 -3.99 -11.43
N GLY A 290 37.15 -4.51 -10.57
CA GLY A 290 38.50 -3.98 -10.38
C GLY A 290 39.54 -4.46 -11.38
N VAL A 291 39.23 -5.45 -12.22
CA VAL A 291 40.16 -6.03 -13.20
C VAL A 291 40.27 -5.09 -14.41
N ARG A 292 41.51 -4.89 -14.89
CA ARG A 292 41.77 -4.06 -16.07
C ARG A 292 41.21 -4.72 -17.33
N ASP A 293 40.68 -3.93 -18.26
CA ASP A 293 40.05 -4.44 -19.48
C ASP A 293 41.00 -5.24 -20.38
N ASP A 294 42.30 -4.95 -20.35
CA ASP A 294 43.32 -5.66 -21.13
C ASP A 294 43.60 -7.08 -20.61
N ILE A 295 43.36 -7.32 -19.31
CA ILE A 295 43.40 -8.63 -18.67
C ILE A 295 42.03 -9.32 -18.85
N LEU A 296 40.95 -8.64 -18.47
CA LEU A 296 39.58 -9.18 -18.48
C LEU A 296 39.13 -9.66 -19.87
N ASN A 297 39.47 -8.91 -20.93
CA ASN A 297 39.04 -9.20 -22.31
C ASN A 297 40.15 -9.73 -23.21
N LYS A 298 41.24 -10.27 -22.63
CA LYS A 298 42.38 -10.80 -23.40
C LYS A 298 41.93 -11.93 -24.32
N ALA A 299 42.26 -11.83 -25.61
CA ALA A 299 41.85 -12.81 -26.63
C ALA A 299 42.70 -14.10 -26.66
N GLY A 300 43.64 -14.25 -25.74
CA GLY A 300 44.58 -15.38 -25.64
C GLY A 300 44.87 -15.72 -24.19
N PRO A 301 45.76 -16.70 -23.92
CA PRO A 301 46.05 -17.14 -22.57
C PRO A 301 46.60 -16.00 -21.70
N LEU A 302 46.18 -15.98 -20.44
CA LEU A 302 46.72 -15.10 -19.42
C LEU A 302 48.14 -15.55 -19.04
N THR A 303 49.02 -14.61 -18.73
CA THR A 303 50.32 -14.89 -18.09
C THR A 303 50.10 -15.29 -16.63
N GLU A 304 51.12 -15.81 -15.96
CA GLU A 304 51.07 -16.16 -14.54
C GLU A 304 50.64 -14.94 -13.67
N ASP A 305 51.28 -13.78 -13.90
CA ASP A 305 50.95 -12.53 -13.19
C ASP A 305 49.52 -12.04 -13.48
N GLU A 306 49.03 -12.21 -14.72
CA GLU A 306 47.66 -11.85 -15.09
C GLU A 306 46.63 -12.82 -14.48
N TRP A 307 47.00 -14.09 -14.28
CA TRP A 307 46.17 -15.09 -13.62
C TRP A 307 46.04 -14.84 -12.11
N GLU A 308 47.09 -14.34 -11.45
CA GLU A 308 47.01 -13.93 -10.04
C GLU A 308 46.07 -12.73 -9.81
N ILE A 309 45.85 -11.91 -10.84
CA ILE A 309 44.97 -10.73 -10.78
C ILE A 309 43.49 -11.11 -11.05
N MET A 310 43.23 -12.25 -11.71
CA MET A 310 41.92 -12.65 -12.23
C MET A 310 41.14 -13.55 -11.26
#